data_AF-A0A5N8UUI5-F1
#
_entry.id   AF-A0A5N8UUI5-F1
#
_cell.length_a   1.000
_cell.length_b   1.000
_cell.length_c   1.000
_cell.angle_alpha   90.00
_cell.angle_beta   90.00
_cell.angle_gamma   90.00
#
_symmetry.space_group_name_H-M   'P 1'
#
loop_
_entity.id
_entity.type
_entity.pdbx_description
1 polymer ?
#
loop_
_entity_poly.entity_id
_entity_poly.type
_entity_poly.pdbx_seq_one_letter_code
_entity_poly.pdbx_strand_id
1 'polypeptide(L)'
;MLGPPNQGSEIVDKLGSIPGYELITGEAGTQLGTDPYSIPSQLGAVNFDLGVIAGTQSINLIMSSILPNPDDGKVSVAATKAEGMNDFFCIANDTLTYDEK
;
A
#
# COMPACT_ATOMS: atom_id res chain seq x y z
N MET A 1 3.69 -6.21 9.46
CA MET A 1 3.55 -4.90 8.77
C MET A 1 2.13 -4.39 8.87
N LEU A 2 1.93 -3.07 8.81
CA LEU A 2 0.61 -2.41 8.90
C LEU A 2 0.32 -1.65 7.59
N GLY A 3 -0.68 -2.08 6.84
CA GLY A 3 -1.08 -1.49 5.55
C GLY A 3 0.06 -1.25 4.53
N PRO A 4 1.06 -2.15 4.39
CA PRO A 4 2.19 -1.88 3.49
C PRO A 4 1.77 -1.94 2.00
N PRO A 5 2.35 -1.15 1.08
CA PRO A 5 2.14 -1.30 -0.37
C PRO A 5 3.09 -2.34 -0.98
N ASN A 6 3.00 -3.60 -0.53
CA ASN A 6 3.93 -4.67 -0.92
C ASN A 6 3.88 -5.03 -2.42
N GLN A 7 2.79 -4.72 -3.10
CA GLN A 7 2.65 -4.86 -4.56
C GLN A 7 2.46 -3.50 -5.25
N GLY A 8 2.85 -2.42 -4.58
CA GLY A 8 2.65 -1.04 -5.03
C GLY A 8 1.26 -0.50 -4.73
N SER A 9 0.98 0.69 -5.24
CA SER A 9 -0.31 1.36 -5.15
C SER A 9 -0.67 2.03 -6.49
N GLU A 10 -1.87 1.74 -6.98
CA GLU A 10 -2.43 2.31 -8.20
C GLU A 10 -2.65 3.83 -8.09
N ILE A 11 -2.61 4.39 -6.88
CA ILE A 11 -2.58 5.85 -6.66
C ILE A 11 -1.36 6.47 -7.36
N VAL A 12 -0.19 5.83 -7.21
CA VAL A 12 1.05 6.32 -7.81
C VAL A 12 0.96 6.25 -9.33
N ASP A 13 0.41 5.17 -9.88
CA ASP A 13 0.30 5.02 -11.34
C ASP A 13 -0.63 6.08 -11.96
N LYS A 14 -1.71 6.45 -11.25
CA LYS A 14 -2.66 7.47 -11.74
C LYS A 14 -2.23 8.91 -11.48
N LEU A 15 -1.55 9.17 -10.36
CA LEU A 15 -1.25 10.54 -9.93
C LEU A 15 0.24 10.92 -10.03
N GLY A 16 1.13 9.94 -10.15
CA GLY A 16 2.59 10.13 -10.09
C GLY A 16 3.15 11.02 -11.20
N SER A 17 2.45 11.13 -12.32
CA SER A 17 2.84 11.99 -13.46
C SER A 17 2.28 13.42 -13.36
N ILE A 18 1.44 13.72 -12.37
CA ILE A 18 0.85 15.05 -12.19
C ILE A 18 1.94 16.02 -11.69
N PRO A 19 2.08 17.23 -12.28
CA PRO A 19 3.01 18.23 -11.80
C PRO A 19 2.84 18.52 -10.30
N GLY A 20 3.93 18.37 -9.54
CA GLY A 20 3.94 18.58 -8.10
C GLY A 20 3.72 17.33 -7.24
N TYR A 21 3.42 16.16 -7.83
CA TYR A 21 3.29 14.92 -7.07
C TYR A 21 4.58 14.59 -6.30
N GLU A 22 5.72 14.52 -6.99
CA GLU A 22 7.03 14.26 -6.39
C GLU A 22 7.40 15.33 -5.34
N LEU A 23 7.00 16.58 -5.53
CA LEU A 23 7.25 17.65 -4.55
C LEU A 23 6.52 17.38 -3.22
N ILE A 24 5.36 16.74 -3.26
CA ILE A 24 4.54 16.42 -2.09
C ILE A 24 4.97 15.10 -1.46
N THR A 25 5.21 14.07 -2.26
CA THR A 25 5.47 12.70 -1.77
C THR A 25 6.94 12.35 -1.64
N GLY A 26 7.82 13.16 -2.23
CA GLY A 26 9.23 12.85 -2.42
C GLY A 26 9.47 11.71 -3.42
N GLU A 27 10.75 11.42 -3.64
CA GLU A 27 11.23 10.33 -4.49
C GLU A 27 10.69 8.96 -4.03
N ALA A 28 10.59 8.73 -2.72
CA ALA A 28 10.03 7.49 -2.19
C ALA A 28 8.58 7.26 -2.68
N GLY A 29 7.76 8.31 -2.73
CA GLY A 29 6.38 8.19 -3.18
C GLY A 29 6.20 7.92 -4.67
N THR A 30 7.21 8.20 -5.49
CA THR A 30 7.19 7.90 -6.94
C THR A 30 7.65 6.46 -7.24
N GLN A 31 8.33 5.81 -6.30
CA GLN A 31 8.84 4.44 -6.44
C GLN A 31 7.80 3.35 -6.10
N LEU A 32 6.66 3.73 -5.51
CA LEU A 32 5.63 2.82 -4.99
C LEU A 32 4.54 2.46 -6.02
N GLY A 33 4.83 2.58 -7.31
CA GLY A 33 3.91 2.17 -8.39
C GLY A 33 3.71 0.66 -8.48
N THR A 34 2.79 0.24 -9.35
CA THR A 34 2.52 -1.19 -9.62
C THR A 34 3.20 -1.70 -10.90
N ASP A 35 3.88 -0.82 -11.64
CA ASP A 35 4.63 -1.18 -12.84
C ASP A 35 5.70 -2.26 -12.52
N PRO A 36 6.03 -3.18 -13.45
CA PRO A 36 7.08 -4.20 -13.23
C PRO A 36 8.46 -3.64 -12.87
N TYR A 37 8.75 -2.39 -13.23
CA TYR A 37 9.98 -1.68 -12.88
C TYR A 37 9.88 -0.89 -11.58
N SER A 38 8.72 -0.83 -10.93
CA SER A 38 8.56 -0.22 -9.60
C SER A 38 9.23 -1.07 -8.53
N ILE A 39 9.69 -0.43 -7.45
CA ILE A 39 10.44 -1.11 -6.39
C ILE A 39 9.62 -2.26 -5.76
N PRO A 40 8.34 -2.10 -5.36
CA PRO A 40 7.55 -3.18 -4.76
C PRO A 40 7.45 -4.43 -5.66
N SER A 41 7.30 -4.23 -6.98
CA SER A 41 7.20 -5.31 -7.97
C SER A 41 8.47 -6.12 -8.14
N GLN A 42 9.61 -5.60 -7.68
CA GLN A 42 10.92 -6.27 -7.74
C GLN A 42 11.31 -6.97 -6.44
N LEU A 43 10.53 -6.79 -5.37
CA LEU A 43 10.79 -7.43 -4.09
C LEU A 43 10.41 -8.91 -4.18
N GLY A 44 11.32 -9.78 -3.76
CA GLY A 44 11.06 -11.22 -3.67
C GLY A 44 10.29 -11.60 -2.41
N ALA A 45 9.98 -12.90 -2.31
CA ALA A 45 9.34 -13.47 -1.13
C ALA A 45 10.11 -13.19 0.17
N VAL A 46 9.37 -12.91 1.25
CA VAL A 46 9.94 -12.79 2.58
C VAL A 46 10.34 -14.17 3.12
N ASN A 47 11.40 -14.21 3.92
CA ASN A 47 11.96 -15.44 4.49
C ASN A 47 12.05 -15.40 6.04
N PHE A 48 11.19 -14.61 6.66
CA PHE A 48 11.09 -14.42 8.10
C PHE A 48 9.63 -14.48 8.54
N ASP A 49 9.39 -14.68 9.83
CA ASP A 49 8.04 -14.70 10.42
C ASP A 49 7.39 -13.31 10.26
N LEU A 50 6.34 -13.23 9.44
CA LEU A 50 5.71 -11.98 9.03
C LEU A 50 4.19 -12.13 8.98
N GLY A 51 3.53 -11.37 9.85
CA GLY A 51 2.13 -11.01 9.71
C GLY A 51 1.92 -9.67 9.02
N VAL A 52 0.85 -9.55 8.23
CA VAL A 52 0.36 -8.27 7.68
C VAL A 52 -1.04 -7.96 8.21
N ILE A 53 -1.24 -6.72 8.66
CA ILE A 53 -2.58 -6.19 9.01
C ILE A 53 -2.98 -5.15 7.98
N ALA A 54 -4.15 -5.28 7.38
CA ALA A 54 -4.68 -4.37 6.36
C ALA A 54 -5.96 -3.67 6.80
N GLY A 55 -6.07 -2.37 6.49
CA GLY A 55 -7.32 -1.60 6.61
C GLY A 55 -8.27 -1.92 5.45
N THR A 56 -9.57 -1.85 5.67
CA THR A 56 -10.61 -2.19 4.67
C THR A 56 -11.61 -1.06 4.40
N GLN A 57 -11.41 0.10 5.03
CA GLN A 57 -12.29 1.25 4.86
C GLN A 57 -11.45 2.47 4.54
N SER A 58 -12.03 3.42 3.80
CA SER A 58 -11.35 4.67 3.47
C SER A 58 -12.14 5.88 3.93
N ILE A 59 -11.47 6.85 4.57
CA ILE A 59 -12.01 8.21 4.74
C ILE A 59 -11.72 9.10 3.53
N ASN A 60 -10.75 8.71 2.69
CA ASN A 60 -10.37 9.44 1.48
C ASN A 60 -11.08 8.86 0.25
N LEU A 61 -12.35 9.23 0.07
CA LEU A 61 -13.21 8.71 -1.00
C LEU A 61 -12.68 8.97 -2.42
N ILE A 62 -11.91 10.06 -2.62
CA ILE A 62 -11.31 10.36 -3.92
C ILE A 62 -10.26 9.30 -4.25
N MET A 63 -9.36 8.99 -3.31
CA MET A 63 -8.31 8.00 -3.53
C MET A 63 -8.88 6.58 -3.55
N SER A 64 -9.84 6.25 -2.69
CA SER A 64 -10.52 4.95 -2.73
C SER A 64 -11.23 4.70 -4.07
N SER A 65 -11.75 5.75 -4.74
CA SER A 65 -12.33 5.60 -6.09
C SER A 65 -11.33 5.17 -7.17
N ILE A 66 -10.02 5.32 -6.91
CA ILE A 66 -8.94 4.90 -7.81
C ILE A 66 -8.58 3.43 -7.60
N LEU A 67 -8.69 2.94 -6.36
CA LEU A 67 -8.15 1.68 -5.89
C LEU A 67 -9.13 0.51 -6.08
N PRO A 68 -8.61 -0.72 -6.28
CA PRO A 68 -9.39 -1.93 -6.10
C PRO A 68 -9.85 -2.07 -4.66
N ASN A 69 -11.15 -2.35 -4.47
CA ASN A 69 -11.72 -2.59 -3.15
C ASN A 69 -11.47 -4.04 -2.68
N PRO A 70 -11.41 -4.29 -1.36
CA PRO A 70 -11.37 -3.30 -0.28
C PRO A 70 -10.01 -2.59 -0.17
N ASP A 71 -10.00 -1.34 0.34
CA ASP A 71 -8.82 -0.48 0.45
C ASP A 71 -8.87 0.44 1.68
N ASP A 72 -7.73 1.07 2.00
CA ASP A 72 -7.56 2.03 3.10
C ASP A 72 -7.40 3.49 2.63
N GLY A 73 -7.81 3.79 1.39
CA GLY A 73 -7.60 5.08 0.74
C GLY A 73 -6.19 5.34 0.21
N LYS A 74 -5.25 4.40 0.37
CA LYS A 74 -3.89 4.50 -0.17
C LYS A 74 -3.45 3.20 -0.84
N VAL A 75 -3.83 2.06 -0.28
CA VAL A 75 -3.40 0.73 -0.73
C VAL A 75 -4.61 -0.20 -0.71
N SER A 76 -4.75 -1.03 -1.75
CA SER A 76 -5.74 -2.11 -1.75
C SER A 76 -5.32 -3.23 -0.80
N VAL A 77 -6.28 -3.91 -0.17
CA VAL A 77 -6.01 -5.06 0.72
C VAL A 77 -5.21 -6.14 -0.01
N ALA A 78 -5.46 -6.35 -1.31
CA ALA A 78 -4.69 -7.28 -2.12
C ALA A 78 -3.21 -6.88 -2.22
N ALA A 79 -2.94 -5.60 -2.49
CA ALA A 79 -1.58 -5.09 -2.61
C ALA A 79 -0.80 -5.07 -1.28
N THR A 80 -1.49 -5.21 -0.13
CA THR A 80 -0.80 -5.36 1.16
C THR A 80 -0.13 -6.69 1.39
N LYS A 81 -0.49 -7.73 0.64
CA LYS A 81 0.07 -9.07 0.84
C LYS A 81 1.52 -9.12 0.37
N ALA A 82 2.36 -9.81 1.13
CA ALA A 82 3.72 -10.16 0.72
C ALA A 82 3.79 -11.66 0.45
N GLU A 83 4.48 -12.06 -0.62
CA GLU A 83 4.81 -13.46 -0.82
C GLU A 83 5.68 -13.96 0.34
N GLY A 84 5.40 -15.16 0.86
CA GLY A 84 6.11 -15.74 2.00
C GLY A 84 5.60 -15.33 3.39
N MET A 85 4.65 -14.38 3.48
CA MET A 85 3.99 -14.06 4.76
C MET A 85 3.22 -15.27 5.32
N ASN A 86 3.16 -15.41 6.63
CA ASN A 86 2.52 -16.54 7.30
C ASN A 86 1.31 -16.15 8.17
N ASP A 87 1.01 -14.86 8.30
CA ASP A 87 -0.22 -14.38 8.91
C ASP A 87 -0.80 -13.15 8.17
N PHE A 88 -2.12 -13.03 8.18
CA PHE A 88 -2.84 -11.94 7.52
C PHE A 88 -4.16 -11.63 8.21
N PHE A 89 -4.34 -10.37 8.61
CA PHE A 89 -5.55 -9.92 9.29
C PHE A 89 -6.10 -8.64 8.67
N CYS A 90 -7.42 -8.56 8.50
CA CYS A 90 -8.10 -7.36 8.05
C CYS A 90 -8.86 -6.70 9.20
N ILE A 91 -8.76 -5.37 9.30
CA ILE A 91 -9.53 -4.58 10.25
C ILE A 91 -10.35 -3.51 9.54
N ALA A 92 -11.57 -3.31 10.06
CA ALA A 92 -12.53 -2.34 9.61
C ALA A 92 -12.12 -0.90 9.99
N ASN A 93 -11.01 -0.41 9.42
CA ASN A 93 -10.48 0.93 9.66
C ASN A 93 -9.71 1.45 8.43
N ASP A 94 -9.51 2.78 8.38
CA ASP A 94 -8.67 3.45 7.40
C ASP A 94 -7.20 3.44 7.81
N THR A 95 -6.83 4.20 8.84
CA THR A 95 -5.43 4.30 9.25
C THR A 95 -5.09 3.30 10.35
N LEU A 96 -3.96 2.62 10.23
CA LEU A 96 -3.43 1.73 11.27
C LEU A 96 -2.27 2.39 12.01
N THR A 97 -2.29 2.34 13.33
CA THR A 97 -1.23 2.89 14.18
C THR A 97 -0.77 1.84 15.20
N TYR A 98 0.52 1.85 15.51
CA TYR A 98 1.11 1.05 16.58
C TYR A 98 1.46 1.98 17.76
N ASP A 99 1.17 1.54 18.99
CA ASP A 99 1.56 2.24 20.22
C ASP A 99 2.67 1.42 20.89
N GLU A 100 3.83 2.05 21.13
CA GLU A 100 5.04 1.36 21.58
C GLU A 100 5.11 1.08 23.08
N LYS A 101 4.25 1.70 23.91
CA LYS A 101 4.27 1.68 25.40
C LYS A 101 5.57 1.21 26.09
#